data_AF-Q1RH29-F1
#
_entry.id   AF-Q1RH29-F1
#
_cell.length_a   1.000
_cell.length_b   1.000
_cell.length_c   1.000
_cell.angle_alpha   90.00
_cell.angle_beta   90.00
_cell.angle_gamma   90.00
#
_symmetry.space_group_name_H-M   'P 1'
#
loop_
_entity.id
_entity.type
_entity.pdbx_description
1 polymer ?
#
loop_
_entity_poly.entity_id
_entity_poly.type
_entity_poly.pdbx_seq_one_letter_code
_entity_poly.pdbx_strand_id
1 'polypeptide(L)'
;MLVSDEARSGYLDKYFTFDDLKNLDIDLIKVLTDRNNFINKGYEKQLFTFNDLKILNIDTLKILTSSNILEGYEKQLFTFNDLKVLSSDKLKIATSPNIIDCYQLNYFKFKDFVELDVEKMQAIYDNIRGCQRVLSEEHCTFNDLKNVDPNKIKALTESIVILGYKSKYFTFNGLKDISLEKIQTLTSKEALIKYGSKDLKFEDFKASLEIADDHKTEMSEVSSFTDLVINNHEENVDIIGRDL
;
A
#
# COMPACT_ATOMS: atom_id res chain seq x y z
N MET A 1 38.96 -14.60 13.87
CA MET A 1 37.66 -14.53 13.19
C MET A 1 37.71 -15.07 11.76
N LEU A 2 38.75 -14.80 10.96
CA LEU A 2 38.93 -15.33 9.59
C LEU A 2 39.17 -16.85 9.48
N VAL A 3 39.23 -17.55 10.62
CA VAL A 3 39.47 -19.00 10.76
C VAL A 3 38.36 -19.64 11.61
N SER A 4 37.19 -18.99 11.71
CA SER A 4 36.05 -19.59 12.40
C SER A 4 35.46 -20.73 11.57
N ASP A 5 34.76 -21.66 12.23
CA ASP A 5 34.10 -22.76 11.52
C ASP A 5 33.07 -22.21 10.51
N GLU A 6 32.49 -21.06 10.80
CA GLU A 6 31.56 -20.34 9.93
C GLU A 6 32.21 -19.94 8.60
N ALA A 7 33.35 -19.23 8.63
CA ALA A 7 34.11 -18.88 7.43
C ALA A 7 34.65 -20.12 6.68
N ARG A 8 34.95 -21.21 7.42
CA ARG A 8 35.45 -22.46 6.85
C ARG A 8 34.51 -23.06 5.80
N SER A 9 33.18 -22.98 5.98
CA SER A 9 32.24 -23.52 4.99
C SER A 9 32.34 -22.76 3.68
N GLY A 10 32.28 -21.42 3.73
CA GLY A 10 32.36 -20.61 2.51
C GLY A 10 33.70 -20.75 1.78
N TYR A 11 34.81 -21.01 2.48
CA TYR A 11 36.08 -21.37 1.83
C TYR A 11 36.03 -22.74 1.14
N LEU A 12 35.46 -23.76 1.79
CA LEU A 12 35.34 -25.12 1.24
C LEU A 12 34.44 -25.14 -0.01
N ASP A 13 33.33 -24.43 0.08
CA ASP A 13 32.32 -24.30 -0.99
C ASP A 13 32.73 -23.25 -2.05
N LYS A 14 33.86 -22.56 -1.83
CA LYS A 14 34.46 -21.57 -2.72
C LYS A 14 33.56 -20.36 -3.03
N TYR A 15 32.74 -19.95 -2.06
CA TYR A 15 31.95 -18.72 -2.17
C TYR A 15 32.80 -17.45 -2.06
N PHE A 16 33.89 -17.52 -1.29
CA PHE A 16 34.88 -16.45 -1.11
C PHE A 16 36.25 -17.00 -0.73
N THR A 17 37.27 -16.16 -0.79
CA THR A 17 38.65 -16.48 -0.40
C THR A 17 39.07 -15.75 0.87
N PHE A 18 40.23 -16.10 1.43
CA PHE A 18 40.81 -15.33 2.54
C PHE A 18 41.06 -13.86 2.14
N ASP A 19 41.55 -13.64 0.91
CA ASP A 19 41.85 -12.31 0.39
C ASP A 19 40.60 -11.45 0.22
N ASP A 20 39.45 -12.08 0.01
CA ASP A 20 38.15 -11.40 -0.05
C ASP A 20 37.71 -10.86 1.32
N LEU A 21 38.06 -11.56 2.41
CA LEU A 21 37.63 -11.20 3.77
C LEU A 21 38.65 -10.31 4.51
N LYS A 22 39.95 -10.43 4.23
CA LYS A 22 41.02 -9.84 5.07
C LYS A 22 40.95 -8.32 5.27
N ASN A 23 40.29 -7.61 4.36
CA ASN A 23 40.17 -6.14 4.37
C ASN A 23 38.75 -5.65 4.70
N LEU A 24 37.81 -6.56 5.00
CA LEU A 24 36.44 -6.17 5.34
C LEU A 24 36.31 -5.82 6.82
N ASP A 25 35.30 -5.02 7.11
CA ASP A 25 34.90 -4.74 8.49
C ASP A 25 34.51 -6.04 9.22
N ILE A 26 34.85 -6.11 10.51
CA ILE A 26 34.68 -7.30 11.31
C ILE A 26 33.21 -7.68 11.47
N ASP A 27 32.30 -6.72 11.58
CA ASP A 27 30.88 -7.02 11.74
C ASP A 27 30.25 -7.45 10.41
N LEU A 28 30.72 -6.89 9.28
CA LEU A 28 30.34 -7.37 7.96
C LEU A 28 30.79 -8.82 7.72
N ILE A 29 32.04 -9.17 8.07
CA ILE A 29 32.53 -10.55 7.94
C ILE A 29 31.67 -11.51 8.77
N LYS A 30 31.30 -11.14 10.01
CA LYS A 30 30.42 -11.99 10.83
C LYS A 30 29.12 -12.27 10.10
N VAL A 31 28.45 -11.25 9.56
CA VAL A 31 27.16 -11.43 8.87
C VAL A 31 27.33 -12.31 7.64
N LEU A 32 28.33 -12.04 6.79
CA LEU A 32 28.57 -12.77 5.53
C LEU A 32 28.99 -14.23 5.72
N THR A 33 29.53 -14.57 6.89
CA THR A 33 30.02 -15.93 7.17
C THR A 33 29.11 -16.72 8.10
N ASP A 34 28.20 -16.06 8.84
CA ASP A 34 27.30 -16.69 9.81
C ASP A 34 26.48 -17.82 9.19
N ARG A 35 26.68 -19.03 9.72
CA ARG A 35 26.00 -20.26 9.28
C ARG A 35 24.51 -20.27 9.60
N ASN A 36 24.07 -19.46 10.57
CA ASN A 36 22.64 -19.35 10.91
C ASN A 36 21.90 -18.39 9.97
N ASN A 37 22.61 -17.59 9.19
CA ASN A 37 22.00 -16.73 8.19
C ASN A 37 21.72 -17.50 6.90
N PHE A 38 20.64 -17.12 6.20
CA PHE A 38 20.24 -17.76 4.95
C PHE A 38 21.16 -17.42 3.76
N ILE A 39 22.28 -16.73 3.99
CA ILE A 39 23.24 -16.31 2.96
C ILE A 39 23.80 -17.52 2.20
N ASN A 40 24.22 -18.57 2.91
CA ASN A 40 24.76 -19.78 2.26
C ASN A 40 23.73 -20.43 1.34
N LYS A 41 22.46 -20.50 1.76
CA LYS A 41 21.36 -20.98 0.91
C LYS A 41 21.22 -20.13 -0.35
N GLY A 42 21.40 -18.81 -0.23
CA GLY A 42 21.40 -17.90 -1.37
C GLY A 42 22.57 -18.13 -2.33
N TYR A 43 23.78 -18.39 -1.82
CA TYR A 43 24.94 -18.77 -2.64
C TYR A 43 24.72 -20.12 -3.35
N GLU A 44 24.28 -21.15 -2.62
CA GLU A 44 23.97 -22.48 -3.15
C GLU A 44 22.96 -22.42 -4.30
N LYS A 45 21.93 -21.59 -4.13
CA LYS A 45 20.89 -21.36 -5.15
C LYS A 45 21.26 -20.31 -6.20
N GLN A 46 22.48 -19.75 -6.13
CA GLN A 46 22.99 -18.76 -7.07
C GLN A 46 22.09 -17.51 -7.19
N LEU A 47 21.45 -17.11 -6.09
CA LEU A 47 20.57 -15.93 -6.04
C LEU A 47 21.37 -14.62 -6.01
N PHE A 48 22.59 -14.68 -5.50
CA PHE A 48 23.58 -13.60 -5.44
C PHE A 48 24.98 -14.19 -5.22
N THR A 49 26.02 -13.38 -5.39
CA THR A 49 27.41 -13.76 -5.12
C THR A 49 27.99 -13.07 -3.89
N PHE A 50 29.12 -13.54 -3.37
CA PHE A 50 29.83 -12.83 -2.31
C PHE A 50 30.19 -11.38 -2.71
N ASN A 51 30.58 -11.17 -3.96
CA ASN A 51 30.93 -9.85 -4.48
C ASN A 51 29.73 -8.89 -4.52
N ASP A 52 28.53 -9.42 -4.70
CA ASP A 52 27.30 -8.64 -4.61
C ASP A 52 27.03 -8.16 -3.17
N LEU A 53 27.32 -9.01 -2.18
CA LEU A 53 26.99 -8.75 -0.78
C LEU A 53 28.04 -7.90 -0.05
N LYS A 54 29.33 -8.07 -0.36
CA LYS A 54 30.44 -7.44 0.37
C LYS A 54 30.48 -5.91 0.32
N ILE A 55 29.75 -5.32 -0.62
CA ILE A 55 29.67 -3.86 -0.83
C ILE A 55 28.46 -3.23 -0.15
N LEU A 56 27.57 -4.03 0.43
CA LEU A 56 26.35 -3.55 1.08
C LEU A 56 26.60 -3.18 2.53
N ASN A 57 25.81 -2.22 3.03
CA ASN A 57 25.73 -2.01 4.47
C ASN A 57 25.00 -3.19 5.15
N ILE A 58 25.25 -3.38 6.43
CA ILE A 58 24.74 -4.52 7.21
C ILE A 58 23.21 -4.58 7.25
N ASP A 59 22.52 -3.44 7.32
CA ASP A 59 21.07 -3.41 7.41
C ASP A 59 20.41 -3.85 6.09
N THR A 60 20.88 -3.33 4.96
CA THR A 60 20.47 -3.78 3.62
C THR A 60 20.79 -5.26 3.44
N LEU A 61 21.99 -5.70 3.82
CA LEU A 61 22.41 -7.09 3.72
C LEU A 61 21.43 -8.01 4.46
N LYS A 62 21.13 -7.71 5.72
CA LYS A 62 20.19 -8.50 6.55
C LYS A 62 18.81 -8.63 5.91
N ILE A 63 18.29 -7.56 5.29
CA ILE A 63 17.01 -7.62 4.58
C ILE A 63 17.13 -8.53 3.35
N LEU A 64 18.10 -8.25 2.46
CA LEU A 64 18.26 -8.95 1.18
C LEU A 64 18.57 -10.44 1.32
N THR A 65 19.06 -10.86 2.49
CA THR A 65 19.43 -12.24 2.79
C THR A 65 18.52 -12.90 3.83
N SER A 66 17.37 -12.29 4.15
CA SER A 66 16.39 -12.88 5.07
C SER A 66 15.58 -14.00 4.40
N SER A 67 15.03 -14.93 5.19
CA SER A 67 14.31 -16.11 4.68
C SER A 67 13.19 -15.77 3.71
N ASN A 68 12.35 -14.79 4.06
CA ASN A 68 11.18 -14.41 3.27
C ASN A 68 11.58 -13.78 1.93
N ILE A 69 12.73 -13.12 1.89
CA ILE A 69 13.26 -12.50 0.67
C ILE A 69 13.89 -13.55 -0.24
N LEU A 70 14.60 -14.52 0.33
CA LEU A 70 15.05 -15.68 -0.44
C LEU A 70 13.87 -16.46 -1.03
N GLU A 71 12.80 -16.66 -0.27
CA GLU A 71 11.58 -17.26 -0.80
C GLU A 71 10.97 -16.43 -1.93
N GLY A 72 10.99 -15.09 -1.81
CA GLY A 72 10.58 -14.17 -2.87
C GLY A 72 11.41 -14.32 -4.16
N TYR A 73 12.73 -14.49 -4.03
CA TYR A 73 13.62 -14.79 -5.16
C TYR A 73 13.28 -16.16 -5.79
N GLU A 74 13.10 -17.19 -4.96
CA GLU A 74 12.76 -18.55 -5.41
C GLU A 74 11.41 -18.60 -6.15
N LYS A 75 10.43 -17.81 -5.69
CA LYS A 75 9.12 -17.62 -6.33
C LYS A 75 9.14 -16.62 -7.49
N GLN A 76 10.30 -16.04 -7.82
CA GLN A 76 10.49 -15.06 -8.90
C GLN A 76 9.58 -13.82 -8.77
N LEU A 77 9.26 -13.40 -7.54
CA LEU A 77 8.48 -12.17 -7.29
C LEU A 77 9.31 -10.92 -7.61
N PHE A 78 10.61 -11.01 -7.36
CA PHE A 78 11.66 -10.03 -7.62
C PHE A 78 13.00 -10.75 -7.60
N THR A 79 14.08 -10.08 -8.03
CA THR A 79 15.45 -10.59 -7.97
C THR A 79 16.31 -9.79 -6.98
N PHE A 80 17.47 -10.33 -6.63
CA PHE A 80 18.46 -9.57 -5.84
C PHE A 80 18.83 -8.23 -6.50
N ASN A 81 18.99 -8.22 -7.84
CA ASN A 81 19.33 -7.02 -8.59
C ASN A 81 18.21 -5.98 -8.58
N ASP A 82 16.95 -6.43 -8.53
CA ASP A 82 15.82 -5.52 -8.39
C ASP A 82 15.81 -4.83 -7.01
N LEU A 83 16.14 -5.56 -5.94
CA LEU A 83 16.09 -5.03 -4.58
C LEU A 83 17.32 -4.20 -4.20
N LYS A 84 18.52 -4.58 -4.65
CA LYS A 84 19.78 -3.94 -4.21
C LYS A 84 19.92 -2.46 -4.58
N VAL A 85 19.16 -2.02 -5.60
CA VAL A 85 19.18 -0.66 -6.12
C VAL A 85 18.14 0.25 -5.45
N LEU A 86 17.26 -0.30 -4.62
CA LEU A 86 16.23 0.47 -3.93
C LEU A 86 16.86 1.31 -2.81
N SER A 87 16.27 2.48 -2.55
CA SER A 87 16.56 3.24 -1.33
C SER A 87 16.15 2.43 -0.09
N SER A 88 16.74 2.75 1.07
CA SER A 88 16.45 2.06 2.32
C SER A 88 14.94 2.03 2.64
N ASP A 89 14.23 3.13 2.42
CA ASP A 89 12.80 3.24 2.69
C ASP A 89 11.98 2.38 1.74
N LYS A 90 12.23 2.48 0.43
CA LYS A 90 11.55 1.63 -0.56
C LYS A 90 11.83 0.16 -0.31
N LEU A 91 13.07 -0.19 0.02
CA LEU A 91 13.46 -1.56 0.30
C LEU A 91 12.64 -2.12 1.47
N LYS A 92 12.59 -1.43 2.61
CA LYS A 92 11.83 -1.86 3.79
C LYS A 92 10.34 -2.07 3.48
N ILE A 93 9.73 -1.13 2.75
CA ILE A 93 8.31 -1.22 2.39
C ILE A 93 8.09 -2.38 1.41
N ALA A 94 8.83 -2.41 0.30
CA ALA A 94 8.66 -3.40 -0.77
C ALA A 94 8.93 -4.85 -0.32
N THR A 95 9.74 -5.02 0.72
CA THR A 95 10.10 -6.32 1.31
C THR A 95 9.31 -6.69 2.55
N SER A 96 8.34 -5.86 2.94
CA SER A 96 7.47 -6.18 4.08
C SER A 96 6.57 -7.38 3.78
N PRO A 97 6.31 -8.28 4.76
CA PRO A 97 5.52 -9.50 4.54
C PRO A 97 4.16 -9.24 3.86
N ASN A 98 3.38 -8.27 4.34
CA ASN A 98 2.06 -7.95 3.76
C ASN A 98 2.14 -7.48 2.29
N ILE A 99 3.24 -6.83 1.90
CA ILE A 99 3.47 -6.38 0.52
C ILE A 99 3.91 -7.57 -0.34
N ILE A 100 4.78 -8.44 0.18
CA ILE A 100 5.16 -9.69 -0.50
C ILE A 100 3.93 -10.56 -0.76
N ASP A 101 3.01 -10.67 0.20
CA ASP A 101 1.75 -11.38 0.03
C ASP A 101 0.93 -10.82 -1.13
N CYS A 102 0.94 -9.49 -1.35
CA CYS A 102 0.28 -8.88 -2.50
C CYS A 102 0.89 -9.31 -3.83
N TYR A 103 2.21 -9.46 -3.91
CA TYR A 103 2.87 -10.00 -5.10
C TYR A 103 2.49 -11.46 -5.32
N GLN A 104 2.49 -12.28 -4.26
CA GLN A 104 2.17 -13.71 -4.32
C GLN A 104 0.71 -13.94 -4.77
N LEU A 105 -0.21 -13.13 -4.24
CA LEU A 105 -1.64 -13.17 -4.58
C LEU A 105 -1.97 -12.44 -5.89
N ASN A 106 -0.97 -11.92 -6.60
CA ASN A 106 -1.10 -11.16 -7.84
C ASN A 106 -2.02 -9.92 -7.76
N TYR A 107 -2.14 -9.29 -6.59
CA TYR A 107 -2.85 -8.01 -6.46
C TYR A 107 -2.12 -6.88 -7.17
N PHE A 108 -0.79 -6.90 -7.16
CA PHE A 108 0.07 -6.06 -8.01
C PHE A 108 1.44 -6.70 -8.18
N LYS A 109 2.21 -6.24 -9.17
CA LYS A 109 3.57 -6.72 -9.42
C LYS A 109 4.60 -5.86 -8.69
N PHE A 110 5.72 -6.47 -8.31
CA PHE A 110 6.83 -5.78 -7.67
C PHE A 110 7.28 -4.54 -8.45
N LYS A 111 7.49 -4.67 -9.76
CA LYS A 111 7.98 -3.57 -10.61
C LYS A 111 7.04 -2.37 -10.60
N ASP A 112 5.75 -2.62 -10.79
CA ASP A 112 4.72 -1.56 -10.77
C ASP A 112 4.66 -0.84 -9.41
N PHE A 113 4.91 -1.56 -8.31
CA PHE A 113 4.86 -1.00 -6.96
C PHE A 113 6.08 -0.16 -6.62
N VAL A 114 7.29 -0.61 -6.99
CA VAL A 114 8.53 0.13 -6.65
C VAL A 114 8.81 1.33 -7.56
N GLU A 115 8.12 1.43 -8.70
CA GLU A 115 8.13 2.64 -9.54
C GLU A 115 7.45 3.84 -8.86
N LEU A 116 6.56 3.60 -7.89
CA LEU A 116 5.90 4.64 -7.12
C LEU A 116 6.90 5.39 -6.24
N ASP A 117 6.62 6.66 -5.94
CA ASP A 117 7.39 7.38 -4.92
C ASP A 117 7.19 6.76 -3.51
N VAL A 118 8.08 7.11 -2.58
CA VAL A 118 8.06 6.55 -1.23
C VAL A 118 6.78 6.90 -0.48
N GLU A 119 6.25 8.10 -0.66
CA GLU A 119 5.02 8.56 0.01
C GLU A 119 3.81 7.72 -0.41
N LYS A 120 3.68 7.46 -1.71
CA LYS A 120 2.67 6.59 -2.29
C LYS A 120 2.80 5.16 -1.79
N MET A 121 4.01 4.59 -1.81
CA MET A 121 4.26 3.25 -1.29
C MET A 121 3.88 3.15 0.19
N GLN A 122 4.25 4.16 0.99
CA GLN A 122 3.94 4.24 2.41
C GLN A 122 2.43 4.30 2.66
N ALA A 123 1.69 5.14 1.91
CA ALA A 123 0.25 5.25 2.04
C ALA A 123 -0.48 3.93 1.73
N ILE A 124 -0.01 3.17 0.71
CA ILE A 124 -0.54 1.83 0.42
C ILE A 124 -0.19 0.85 1.55
N TYR A 125 1.06 0.88 2.02
CA TYR A 125 1.55 0.01 3.09
C TYR A 125 0.79 0.22 4.41
N ASP A 126 0.58 1.46 4.83
CA ASP A 126 -0.15 1.80 6.05
C ASP A 126 -1.62 1.37 5.99
N ASN A 127 -2.19 1.33 4.77
CA ASN A 127 -3.58 0.95 4.52
C ASN A 127 -3.70 -0.42 3.84
N ILE A 128 -2.70 -1.29 3.98
CA ILE A 128 -2.55 -2.49 3.13
C ILE A 128 -3.74 -3.43 3.20
N ARG A 129 -4.35 -3.59 4.39
CA ARG A 129 -5.54 -4.44 4.55
C ARG A 129 -6.73 -3.92 3.74
N GLY A 130 -6.93 -2.61 3.70
CA GLY A 130 -7.96 -1.98 2.90
C GLY A 130 -7.67 -2.13 1.41
N CYS A 131 -6.42 -1.84 1.01
CA CYS A 131 -5.94 -1.98 -0.37
C CYS A 131 -6.12 -3.40 -0.90
N GLN A 132 -5.71 -4.42 -0.13
CA GLN A 132 -5.90 -5.83 -0.46
C GLN A 132 -7.37 -6.18 -0.66
N ARG A 133 -8.27 -5.68 0.19
CA ARG A 133 -9.71 -5.92 0.05
C ARG A 133 -10.30 -5.27 -1.19
N VAL A 134 -9.98 -4.01 -1.50
CA VAL A 134 -10.52 -3.37 -2.73
C VAL A 134 -10.00 -4.01 -4.01
N LEU A 135 -8.76 -4.53 -4.00
CA LEU A 135 -8.17 -5.24 -5.13
C LEU A 135 -8.74 -6.66 -5.26
N SER A 136 -8.81 -7.41 -4.16
CA SER A 136 -9.29 -8.80 -4.18
C SER A 136 -10.78 -8.94 -4.46
N GLU A 137 -11.59 -7.96 -4.01
CA GLU A 137 -13.02 -7.90 -4.28
C GLU A 137 -13.34 -7.17 -5.61
N GLU A 138 -12.30 -6.85 -6.40
CA GLU A 138 -12.40 -6.25 -7.74
C GLU A 138 -13.13 -4.90 -7.80
N HIS A 139 -13.10 -4.12 -6.71
CA HIS A 139 -13.67 -2.76 -6.69
C HIS A 139 -12.80 -1.75 -7.45
N CYS A 140 -11.50 -2.04 -7.59
CA CYS A 140 -10.56 -1.27 -8.38
C CYS A 140 -9.41 -2.14 -8.89
N THR A 141 -8.68 -1.67 -9.89
CA THR A 141 -7.39 -2.26 -10.28
C THR A 141 -6.23 -1.59 -9.54
N PHE A 142 -5.04 -2.20 -9.55
CA PHE A 142 -3.85 -1.52 -9.03
C PHE A 142 -3.50 -0.25 -9.82
N ASN A 143 -3.82 -0.21 -11.13
CA ASN A 143 -3.65 0.99 -11.93
C ASN A 143 -4.58 2.12 -11.47
N ASP A 144 -5.78 1.82 -10.99
CA ASP A 144 -6.63 2.82 -10.37
C ASP A 144 -6.02 3.31 -9.05
N LEU A 145 -5.60 2.38 -8.19
CA LEU A 145 -5.05 2.70 -6.86
C LEU A 145 -3.75 3.52 -6.94
N LYS A 146 -2.86 3.21 -7.89
CA LYS A 146 -1.57 3.91 -8.01
C LYS A 146 -1.71 5.35 -8.48
N ASN A 147 -2.81 5.69 -9.17
CA ASN A 147 -3.11 7.03 -9.68
C ASN A 147 -3.90 7.90 -8.69
N VAL A 148 -4.36 7.34 -7.57
CA VAL A 148 -5.04 8.07 -6.50
C VAL A 148 -4.05 8.99 -5.76
N ASP A 149 -4.47 10.06 -5.11
CA ASP A 149 -3.62 10.87 -4.20
C ASP A 149 -3.29 10.09 -2.91
N PRO A 150 -2.05 10.08 -2.38
CA PRO A 150 -1.70 9.31 -1.18
C PRO A 150 -2.65 9.56 0.00
N ASN A 151 -3.09 10.80 0.20
CA ASN A 151 -3.98 11.19 1.31
C ASN A 151 -5.40 10.64 1.16
N LYS A 152 -5.82 10.26 -0.05
CA LYS A 152 -7.15 9.68 -0.32
C LYS A 152 -7.18 8.16 -0.17
N ILE A 153 -6.02 7.48 -0.20
CA ILE A 153 -5.95 6.01 -0.17
C ILE A 153 -6.69 5.45 1.06
N LYS A 154 -6.46 6.03 2.24
CA LYS A 154 -7.15 5.62 3.46
C LYS A 154 -8.67 5.71 3.30
N ALA A 155 -9.19 6.88 2.94
CA ALA A 155 -10.62 7.11 2.79
C ALA A 155 -11.26 6.15 1.77
N LEU A 156 -10.61 5.89 0.65
CA LEU A 156 -11.11 5.01 -0.41
C LEU A 156 -11.06 3.51 -0.06
N THR A 157 -10.26 3.13 0.94
CA THR A 157 -10.03 1.72 1.32
C THR A 157 -10.52 1.40 2.74
N GLU A 158 -11.21 2.33 3.38
CA GLU A 158 -11.82 2.13 4.69
C GLU A 158 -12.94 1.10 4.64
N SER A 159 -13.13 0.37 5.75
CA SER A 159 -14.08 -0.74 5.80
C SER A 159 -15.52 -0.31 5.51
N ILE A 160 -15.92 0.89 5.94
CA ILE A 160 -17.26 1.42 5.67
C ILE A 160 -17.46 1.73 4.18
N VAL A 161 -16.42 2.26 3.53
CA VAL A 161 -16.45 2.58 2.10
C VAL A 161 -16.52 1.29 1.27
N ILE A 162 -15.77 0.26 1.67
CA ILE A 162 -15.85 -1.07 1.06
C ILE A 162 -17.26 -1.66 1.18
N LEU A 163 -17.98 -1.45 2.29
CA LEU A 163 -19.39 -1.85 2.39
C LEU A 163 -20.27 -1.09 1.39
N GLY A 164 -20.01 0.19 1.17
CA GLY A 164 -20.69 0.98 0.15
C GLY A 164 -20.48 0.43 -1.27
N TYR A 165 -19.25 0.02 -1.60
CA TYR A 165 -18.96 -0.65 -2.87
C TYR A 165 -19.73 -1.97 -3.01
N LYS A 166 -19.72 -2.83 -1.97
CA LYS A 166 -20.45 -4.11 -1.96
C LYS A 166 -21.96 -3.94 -2.14
N SER A 167 -22.52 -2.93 -1.48
CA SER A 167 -23.94 -2.58 -1.58
C SER A 167 -24.28 -1.84 -2.88
N LYS A 168 -23.29 -1.55 -3.73
CA LYS A 168 -23.44 -0.84 -5.01
C LYS A 168 -24.06 0.55 -4.86
N TYR A 169 -23.80 1.22 -3.74
CA TYR A 169 -24.23 2.61 -3.55
C TYR A 169 -23.38 3.56 -4.38
N PHE A 170 -22.11 3.25 -4.54
CA PHE A 170 -21.14 3.98 -5.35
C PHE A 170 -20.02 3.04 -5.79
N THR A 171 -19.13 3.53 -6.66
CA THR A 171 -17.96 2.79 -7.16
C THR A 171 -16.67 3.49 -6.77
N PHE A 172 -15.55 2.76 -6.74
CA PHE A 172 -14.23 3.35 -6.51
C PHE A 172 -13.94 4.48 -7.51
N ASN A 173 -14.21 4.26 -8.80
CA ASN A 173 -14.02 5.25 -9.85
C ASN A 173 -14.95 6.48 -9.70
N GLY A 174 -16.13 6.32 -9.10
CA GLY A 174 -17.02 7.44 -8.78
C GLY A 174 -16.48 8.37 -7.69
N LEU A 175 -15.55 7.88 -6.86
CA LEU A 175 -14.95 8.60 -5.73
C LEU A 175 -13.50 9.06 -5.99
N LYS A 176 -12.70 8.32 -6.76
CA LYS A 176 -11.23 8.53 -6.78
C LYS A 176 -10.79 9.93 -7.21
N ASP A 177 -11.57 10.57 -8.08
CA ASP A 177 -11.23 11.85 -8.71
C ASP A 177 -11.77 13.08 -7.97
N ILE A 178 -12.60 12.91 -6.93
CA ILE A 178 -13.15 14.04 -6.14
C ILE A 178 -12.29 14.38 -4.92
N SER A 179 -12.52 15.52 -4.26
CA SER A 179 -11.74 15.95 -3.10
C SER A 179 -11.87 14.99 -1.91
N LEU A 180 -10.85 14.96 -1.03
CA LEU A 180 -10.87 14.11 0.16
C LEU A 180 -12.07 14.38 1.06
N GLU A 181 -12.40 15.65 1.26
CA GLU A 181 -13.57 16.09 2.05
C GLU A 181 -14.86 15.51 1.46
N LYS A 182 -15.06 15.64 0.13
CA LYS A 182 -16.23 15.06 -0.55
C LYS A 182 -16.29 13.55 -0.42
N ILE A 183 -15.16 12.84 -0.54
CA ILE A 183 -15.12 11.39 -0.31
C ILE A 183 -15.63 11.09 1.10
N GLN A 184 -15.07 11.74 2.13
CA GLN A 184 -15.45 11.50 3.52
C GLN A 184 -16.93 11.79 3.80
N THR A 185 -17.47 12.87 3.24
CA THR A 185 -18.89 13.22 3.36
C THR A 185 -19.79 12.19 2.68
N LEU A 186 -19.50 11.84 1.42
CA LEU A 186 -20.29 10.91 0.61
C LEU A 186 -20.23 9.47 1.11
N THR A 187 -19.17 9.12 1.83
CA THR A 187 -18.96 7.79 2.41
C THR A 187 -19.13 7.75 3.92
N SER A 188 -19.71 8.80 4.51
CA SER A 188 -20.03 8.86 5.93
C SER A 188 -21.06 7.79 6.31
N LYS A 189 -21.10 7.42 7.58
CA LYS A 189 -22.07 6.43 8.08
C LYS A 189 -23.50 6.88 7.82
N GLU A 190 -23.76 8.16 8.03
CA GLU A 190 -25.03 8.83 7.82
C GLU A 190 -25.45 8.75 6.35
N ALA A 191 -24.52 9.04 5.42
CA ALA A 191 -24.78 8.90 3.99
C ALA A 191 -25.14 7.46 3.61
N LEU A 192 -24.38 6.47 4.12
CA LEU A 192 -24.66 5.05 3.84
C LEU A 192 -26.01 4.58 4.38
N ILE A 193 -26.45 5.09 5.53
CA ILE A 193 -27.80 4.80 6.06
C ILE A 193 -28.86 5.30 5.08
N LYS A 194 -28.74 6.55 4.60
CA LYS A 194 -29.70 7.14 3.64
C LYS A 194 -29.70 6.43 2.29
N TYR A 195 -28.54 5.98 1.81
CA TYR A 195 -28.49 5.14 0.61
C TYR A 195 -29.24 3.81 0.80
N GLY A 196 -29.10 3.19 1.99
CA GLY A 196 -29.75 1.93 2.33
C GLY A 196 -31.27 2.02 2.48
N SER A 197 -31.78 3.13 3.01
CA SER A 197 -33.23 3.40 3.08
C SER A 197 -33.81 3.85 1.74
N LYS A 198 -32.95 4.18 0.76
CA LYS A 198 -33.31 4.78 -0.55
C LYS A 198 -33.86 6.20 -0.45
N ASP A 199 -33.64 6.86 0.68
CA ASP A 199 -34.03 8.27 0.88
C ASP A 199 -33.08 9.22 0.13
N LEU A 200 -31.90 8.74 -0.26
CA LEU A 200 -30.90 9.49 -0.99
C LEU A 200 -30.18 8.58 -2.00
N LYS A 201 -29.88 9.10 -3.19
CA LYS A 201 -28.97 8.44 -4.15
C LYS A 201 -27.62 9.12 -4.13
N PHE A 202 -26.57 8.34 -4.36
CA PHE A 202 -25.20 8.85 -4.39
C PHE A 202 -25.01 10.00 -5.39
N GLU A 203 -25.49 9.85 -6.63
CA GLU A 203 -25.31 10.89 -7.67
C GLU A 203 -26.03 12.19 -7.30
N ASP A 204 -27.21 12.10 -6.68
CA ASP A 204 -27.98 13.27 -6.24
C ASP A 204 -27.24 14.00 -5.09
N PHE A 205 -26.67 13.24 -4.14
CA PHE A 205 -25.89 13.83 -3.05
C PHE A 205 -24.58 14.44 -3.56
N LYS A 206 -23.89 13.76 -4.48
CA LYS A 206 -22.66 14.25 -5.11
C LYS A 206 -22.90 15.54 -5.86
N ALA A 207 -23.94 15.62 -6.68
CA ALA A 207 -24.31 16.84 -7.41
C ALA A 207 -24.62 18.00 -6.44
N SER A 208 -25.29 17.72 -5.32
CA SER A 208 -25.60 18.73 -4.30
C SER A 208 -24.34 19.32 -3.65
N LEU A 209 -23.28 18.52 -3.46
CA LEU A 209 -22.00 18.99 -2.94
C LEU A 209 -21.20 19.80 -3.98
N GLU A 210 -21.39 19.54 -5.28
CA GLU A 210 -20.76 20.33 -6.36
C GLU A 210 -21.38 21.72 -6.45
N ILE A 211 -22.71 21.81 -6.38
CA ILE A 211 -23.44 23.10 -6.36
C ILE A 211 -23.07 23.94 -5.13
N ALA A 212 -22.91 23.31 -3.97
CA ALA A 212 -22.54 24.02 -2.74
C ALA A 212 -21.13 24.63 -2.80
N ASP A 213 -20.19 24.00 -3.51
CA ASP A 213 -18.83 24.53 -3.71
C ASP A 213 -18.83 25.71 -4.68
N ASP A 214 -19.60 25.63 -5.76
CA ASP A 214 -19.75 26.73 -6.72
C ASP A 214 -20.32 27.98 -6.02
N HIS A 215 -21.35 27.80 -5.18
CA HIS A 215 -21.94 28.91 -4.41
C HIS A 215 -21.06 29.41 -3.25
N LYS A 216 -20.24 28.57 -2.60
CA LYS A 216 -19.21 29.04 -1.64
C LYS A 216 -18.16 29.92 -2.31
N THR A 217 -17.86 29.67 -3.58
CA THR A 217 -16.91 30.47 -4.37
C THR A 217 -17.51 31.83 -4.75
N GLU A 218 -18.84 31.92 -4.90
CA GLU A 218 -19.57 33.18 -5.10
C GLU A 218 -19.89 33.95 -3.80
N MET A 219 -20.04 33.24 -2.68
CA MET A 219 -20.45 33.79 -1.38
C MET A 219 -19.40 33.59 -0.29
N SER A 220 -18.24 34.24 -0.42
CA SER A 220 -17.21 34.23 0.64
C SER A 220 -17.60 34.99 1.93
N GLU A 221 -18.88 35.04 2.31
CA GLU A 221 -19.35 35.38 3.65
C GLU A 221 -20.59 34.54 3.99
N VAL A 222 -20.53 33.83 5.13
CA VAL A 222 -21.62 33.21 5.91
C VAL A 222 -21.90 31.69 5.75
N SER A 223 -21.27 30.92 6.65
CA SER A 223 -21.68 29.66 7.33
C SER A 223 -21.97 28.36 6.53
N SER A 224 -21.69 27.21 7.17
CA SER A 224 -21.56 25.88 6.55
C SER A 224 -22.87 25.25 6.06
N PHE A 225 -23.05 25.24 4.75
CA PHE A 225 -24.15 24.63 3.99
C PHE A 225 -24.29 23.09 4.13
N THR A 226 -23.27 22.42 4.67
CA THR A 226 -23.20 20.95 4.77
C THR A 226 -24.27 20.35 5.69
N ASP A 227 -24.67 21.07 6.75
CA ASP A 227 -25.74 20.61 7.65
C ASP A 227 -27.14 20.81 7.04
N LEU A 228 -27.30 21.78 6.15
CA LEU A 228 -28.57 22.12 5.49
C LEU A 228 -29.00 21.07 4.47
N VAL A 229 -28.08 20.51 3.69
CA VAL A 229 -28.41 19.48 2.68
C VAL A 229 -28.79 18.15 3.35
N ILE A 230 -28.21 17.85 4.52
CA ILE A 230 -28.56 16.65 5.28
C ILE A 230 -29.93 16.80 5.96
N ASN A 231 -30.30 18.01 6.41
CA ASN A 231 -31.56 18.28 7.10
C ASN A 231 -32.74 18.63 6.17
N ASN A 232 -32.51 19.22 4.99
CA ASN A 232 -33.59 19.63 4.08
C ASN A 232 -34.33 18.47 3.40
N HIS A 233 -33.88 17.22 3.59
CA HIS A 233 -34.64 16.03 3.19
C HIS A 233 -35.61 15.53 4.28
N GLU A 234 -35.64 16.14 5.48
CA GLU A 234 -36.58 15.80 6.56
C GLU A 234 -37.88 16.61 6.54
N GLU A 235 -38.02 17.66 5.72
CA GLU A 235 -39.26 18.45 5.64
C GLU A 235 -39.91 18.33 4.25
N ASN A 236 -40.76 17.31 4.08
CA ASN A 236 -42.03 17.46 3.36
C ASN A 236 -42.89 16.18 3.47
N VAL A 237 -43.35 15.88 4.69
CA VAL A 237 -44.58 15.12 4.90
C VAL A 237 -45.31 15.73 6.09
N ASP A 238 -46.21 16.68 5.85
CA ASP A 238 -47.61 16.51 6.29
C ASP A 238 -48.54 17.67 5.88
N ILE A 239 -49.62 17.25 5.21
CA ILE A 239 -51.03 17.59 5.46
C ILE A 239 -51.42 19.09 5.47
N ILE A 240 -52.00 19.51 4.34
CA ILE A 240 -53.13 20.45 4.30
C ILE A 240 -54.31 19.61 3.80
N GLY A 241 -55.24 19.20 4.66
CA GLY A 241 -56.30 20.08 5.14
C GLY A 241 -57.46 20.04 4.13
N ARG A 242 -58.28 18.99 4.20
CA ARG A 242 -59.59 18.93 3.55
C ARG A 242 -60.53 19.88 4.30
N ASP A 243 -60.93 20.95 3.64
CA ASP A 243 -62.22 21.60 3.90
C ASP A 243 -63.20 21.16 2.81
N LEU A 244 -64.23 20.42 3.23
CA LEU A 244 -65.65 20.49 2.83
C LEU A 244 -66.44 19.43 3.60
#